data_AF-A0A3C0FZ42-F1
#
_entry.id   AF-A0A3C0FZ42-F1
#
_cell.length_a   1.000
_cell.length_b   1.000
_cell.length_c   1.000
_cell.angle_alpha   90.00
_cell.angle_beta   90.00
_cell.angle_gamma   90.00
#
_symmetry.space_group_name_H-M   'P 1'
#
loop_
_entity.id
_entity.type
_entity.pdbx_description
1 polymer ?
#
loop_
_entity_poly.entity_id
_entity_poly.type
_entity_poly.pdbx_seq_one_letter_code
_entity_poly.pdbx_strand_id
1 'polypeptide(L)' 'TAEIAEKYLSKGREFVVQGELCMSSWEKDGKSFSKYHIRGKDLQFLSSKKGNSDGDNSSSDSNESDDVPF' A
#
# COMPACT_ATOMS: atom_id res chain seq x y z
N THR A 1 -1.99 4.62 -8.78
CA THR A 1 -1.56 3.55 -7.84
C THR A 1 -0.06 3.39 -7.74
N ALA A 2 0.72 3.49 -8.83
CA ALA A 2 2.19 3.39 -8.78
C ALA A 2 2.85 4.43 -7.85
N GLU A 3 2.42 5.69 -7.90
CA GLU A 3 2.98 6.78 -7.08
C GLU A 3 2.66 6.64 -5.57
N ILE A 4 1.54 6.00 -5.25
CA ILE A 4 1.12 5.73 -3.86
C ILE A 4 1.92 4.54 -3.31
N ALA A 5 2.15 3.52 -4.13
CA ALA A 5 3.00 2.40 -3.80
C ALA A 5 4.43 2.90 -3.49
N GLU A 6 5.00 3.77 -4.32
CA GLU A 6 6.34 4.32 -4.12
C GLU A 6 6.47 5.12 -2.82
N LYS A 7 5.47 5.96 -2.50
CA LYS A 7 5.52 6.83 -1.31
C LYS A 7 5.30 6.09 0.02
N TYR A 8 4.57 4.98 0.00
CA TYR A 8 4.08 4.35 1.24
C TYR A 8 4.49 2.88 1.42
N LEU A 9 5.09 2.23 0.42
CA LEU A 9 5.73 0.91 0.57
C LEU A 9 7.14 1.07 1.15
N SER A 10 7.25 0.83 2.44
CA SER A 10 8.54 0.57 3.09
C SER A 10 8.71 -0.94 3.34
N LYS A 11 9.96 -1.40 3.34
CA LYS A 11 10.27 -2.81 3.67
C LYS A 11 9.74 -3.13 5.07
N GLY A 12 8.94 -4.19 5.17
CA GLY A 12 8.34 -4.63 6.45
C GLY A 12 6.93 -4.10 6.70
N ARG A 13 6.39 -3.24 5.83
CA ARG A 13 4.98 -2.83 5.92
C ARG A 13 4.06 -3.87 5.26
N GLU A 14 2.97 -4.20 5.95
CA GLU A 14 1.95 -5.10 5.42
C GLU A 14 0.98 -4.36 4.49
N PHE A 15 0.65 -4.99 3.36
CA PHE A 15 -0.30 -4.47 2.39
C PHE A 15 -0.96 -5.61 1.64
N VAL A 16 -2.12 -5.32 1.07
CA VAL A 16 -2.88 -6.19 0.17
C VAL A 16 -2.92 -5.52 -1.20
N VAL A 17 -2.69 -6.32 -2.23
CA VAL A 17 -2.82 -5.91 -3.62
C VAL A 17 -3.83 -6.81 -4.33
N GLN A 18 -4.77 -6.19 -5.03
CA GLN A 18 -5.72 -6.88 -5.90
C GLN A 18 -5.40 -6.53 -7.36
N GLY A 19 -5.42 -7.54 -8.21
CA GLY A 19 -5.04 -7.38 -9.61
C GLY A 19 -5.18 -8.66 -10.40
N GLU A 20 -4.50 -8.70 -11.54
CA GLU A 20 -4.56 -9.82 -12.49
C GLU A 20 -3.25 -10.59 -12.48
N LEU A 21 -3.34 -11.92 -12.53
CA LEU A 21 -2.17 -12.77 -12.73
C LEU A 21 -1.73 -12.69 -14.19
N CYS A 22 -0.52 -12.19 -14.42
CA CYS A 22 0.07 -12.06 -15.72
C CYS A 22 1.34 -12.91 -15.83
N MET A 23 1.62 -13.37 -17.04
CA MET A 23 2.87 -14.04 -17.39
C MET A 23 3.55 -13.25 -18.48
N SER A 24 4.79 -12.82 -18.25
CA SER A 24 5.65 -12.32 -19.32
C SER A 24 6.54 -13.44 -19.81
N SER A 25 6.65 -13.58 -21.12
CA SER A 25 7.60 -14.49 -21.77
C SER A 25 8.52 -13.67 -22.67
N TRP A 26 9.82 -13.87 -22.56
CA TRP A 26 10.81 -13.21 -23.40
C TRP A 26 11.94 -14.16 -23.76
N GLU A 27 12.61 -13.89 -24.87
CA GLU A 27 13.77 -14.65 -25.31
C GLU A 27 15.05 -13.85 -25.02
N LYS A 28 16.07 -14.52 -24.48
CA LYS A 28 17.40 -13.94 -24.30
C LYS A 28 18.44 -15.03 -24.53
N ASP A 29 19.41 -14.74 -25.39
CA ASP A 29 20.52 -15.65 -25.72
C ASP A 29 20.04 -17.06 -26.15
N GLY A 30 18.96 -17.11 -26.94
CA GLY A 30 18.34 -18.36 -27.43
C GLY A 30 17.59 -19.16 -26.35
N LYS A 31 17.40 -18.59 -25.15
CA LYS A 31 16.63 -19.21 -24.07
C LYS A 31 15.34 -18.43 -23.83
N SER A 32 14.22 -19.15 -23.79
CA SER A 32 12.92 -18.60 -23.39
C SER A 32 12.84 -18.52 -21.86
N PHE A 33 12.50 -17.35 -21.36
CA PHE A 33 12.25 -17.09 -19.95
C PHE A 33 10.79 -16.75 -19.75
N SER A 34 10.22 -17.20 -18.63
CA SER A 34 8.87 -16.85 -18.25
C SER A 34 8.84 -16.36 -16.80
N LYS A 35 8.12 -15.27 -16.54
CA LYS A 35 7.94 -14.72 -15.20
C LYS A 35 6.48 -14.39 -14.94
N TYR A 36 5.97 -14.91 -13.84
CA TYR A 36 4.67 -14.54 -13.32
C TYR A 36 4.77 -13.25 -12.50
N HIS A 37 3.81 -12.36 -12.68
CA HIS A 37 3.67 -11.13 -11.92
C HIS A 37 2.19 -10.79 -11.75
N ILE A 38 1.86 -10.04 -10.71
CA ILE A 38 0.51 -9.49 -10.53
C ILE A 38 0.51 -8.07 -11.11
N ARG A 39 -0.35 -7.81 -12.08
CA ARG A 39 -0.63 -6.44 -12.52
C ARG A 39 -1.60 -5.82 -11.52
N GLY A 40 -1.06 -5.01 -10.60
CA GLY A 40 -1.84 -4.38 -9.53
C GLY A 40 -2.86 -3.39 -10.07
N LYS A 41 -4.13 -3.56 -9.68
CA LYS A 41 -5.22 -2.62 -9.95
C LYS A 41 -5.48 -1.75 -8.72
N ASP A 42 -5.64 -2.39 -7.57
CA ASP A 42 -5.97 -1.76 -6.30
C ASP A 42 -4.95 -2.19 -5.23
N LEU A 43 -4.57 -1.25 -4.35
CA LEU A 43 -3.61 -1.48 -3.27
C LEU A 43 -4.16 -0.87 -1.98
N GLN A 44 -4.15 -1.66 -0.91
CA GLN A 44 -4.60 -1.25 0.42
C GLN A 44 -3.52 -1.60 1.45
N PHE A 45 -3.18 -0.64 2.30
CA PHE A 45 -2.26 -0.88 3.41
C PHE A 45 -3.04 -1.48 4.58
N LEU A 46 -2.49 -2.55 5.17
CA LEU A 46 -3.00 -3.06 6.43
C LEU A 46 -2.36 -2.22 7.53
N SER A 47 -3.15 -1.50 8.33
CA SER A 47 -2.59 -0.80 9.47
C SER A 47 -2.24 -1.83 10.53
N SER A 48 -0.95 -2.14 10.65
CA SER A 48 -0.46 -2.80 11.84
C SER A 48 -0.62 -1.80 12.98
N LYS A 49 -1.64 -2.00 13.82
CA LYS A 49 -1.70 -1.42 15.17
C LYS A 49 -0.52 -1.99 15.96
N LYS A 50 0.68 -1.48 15.70
CA LYS A 50 1.87 -1.67 16.51
C LYS A 50 2.53 -0.31 16.58
N GLY A 51 2.25 0.37 17.69
CA GLY A 51 2.75 1.70 17.97
C GLY A 51 4.26 1.74 17.80
N ASN A 52 4.71 2.69 16.99
CA ASN A 52 5.69 3.64 17.45
C ASN A 52 5.42 4.96 16.73
N SER A 53 5.31 5.99 17.54
CA SER A 53 5.09 7.38 17.16
C SER A 53 6.15 7.84 16.17
N ASP A 54 5.74 8.15 14.93
CA ASP A 54 6.42 9.16 14.12
C ASP A 54 5.33 9.99 13.44
N GLY A 55 5.25 11.24 13.88
CA GLY A 55 4.16 12.14 13.60
C GLY A 55 4.18 12.61 12.15
N ASP A 56 3.01 12.55 11.52
CA ASP A 56 2.65 13.44 10.43
C ASP A 56 1.35 14.12 10.82
N ASN A 57 1.50 15.39 11.18
CA ASN A 57 0.47 16.32 11.61
C ASN A 57 -0.41 16.68 10.41
N SER A 58 -1.58 16.04 10.29
CA SER A 58 -2.64 16.56 9.44
C SER A 58 -4.00 16.18 10.01
N SER A 59 -4.54 17.06 10.86
CA SER A 59 -5.97 17.27 11.07
C SER A 59 -6.15 18.57 11.86
N SER A 60 -6.09 19.68 11.14
CA SER A 60 -6.83 20.88 11.54
C SER A 60 -8.24 20.69 10.99
N ASP A 61 -9.21 20.37 11.85
CA ASP A 61 -10.52 21.01 11.78
C ASP A 61 -11.24 20.89 13.12
N SER A 62 -11.59 22.05 13.63
CA SER A 62 -12.31 22.35 14.86
C SER A 62 -13.76 21.88 14.81
N ASN A 63 -14.26 21.25 15.88
CA ASN A 63 -15.54 21.68 16.42
C ASN A 63 -15.67 21.40 17.93
N GLU A 64 -16.00 22.48 18.61
CA GLU A 64 -16.41 22.66 19.99
C GLU A 64 -17.81 22.05 20.22
N SER A 65 -18.21 21.93 21.49
CA SER A 65 -19.55 21.57 22.00
C SER A 65 -19.86 20.07 22.17
N ASP A 66 -19.63 19.53 23.37
CA ASP A 66 -20.62 19.54 24.47
C ASP A 66 -20.35 18.42 25.49
N ASP A 67 -19.88 18.87 26.65
CA ASP A 67 -19.82 18.14 27.91
C ASP A 67 -21.26 17.97 28.45
N VAL A 68 -21.78 16.74 28.51
CA VAL A 68 -23.08 16.44 29.16
C VAL A 68 -22.93 15.28 30.17
N PRO A 69 -22.82 15.59 31.47
CA PRO A 69 -22.85 14.58 32.51
C PRO A 69 -24.29 14.26 32.95
N PHE A 70 -24.61 12.97 33.05
CA PHE A 70 -25.54 12.42 34.03
C PHE A 70 -24.98 11.11 34.58
#